data_AF-A0A550GGP1-F1
#
_entry.id   AF-A0A550GGP1-F1
#
_cell.length_a   1.000
_cell.length_b   1.000
_cell.length_c   1.000
_cell.angle_alpha   90.00
_cell.angle_beta   90.00
_cell.angle_gamma   90.00
#
_symmetry.space_group_name_H-M   'P 1'
#
loop_
_entity.id
_entity.type
_entity.pdbx_description
1 polymer ?
#
loop_
_entity_poly.entity_id
_entity_poly.type
_entity_poly.pdbx_seq_one_letter_code
_entity_poly.pdbx_strand_id
1 'polypeptide(L)' 'MFFQLRSRRVKTITKDMEIISVGNELLIGKTLNTNAKWLAEQATSMGITVKRVTVIADDVQEIAD' A
#
# COMPACT_ATOMS: atom_id res chain seq x y z
N MET A 1 14.00 -45.76 -13.86
CA MET A 1 14.11 -45.06 -12.55
C MET A 1 13.73 -43.59 -12.78
N PHE A 2 12.48 -43.22 -12.49
CA PHE A 2 11.98 -41.85 -12.68
C PHE A 2 12.16 -41.08 -11.37
N PHE A 3 13.05 -40.08 -11.36
CA PHE A 3 13.29 -39.24 -10.20
C PHE A 3 12.31 -38.05 -10.22
N GLN A 4 11.29 -38.09 -9.39
CA GLN A 4 10.30 -37.03 -9.24
C GLN A 4 10.86 -35.95 -8.31
N LEU A 5 11.44 -34.89 -8.86
CA LEU A 5 11.85 -33.71 -8.08
C LEU A 5 10.60 -33.02 -7.53
N ARG A 6 10.37 -33.15 -6.22
CA ARG A 6 9.38 -32.32 -5.51
C ARG A 6 9.84 -30.88 -5.54
N SER A 7 9.27 -30.10 -6.45
CA SER A 7 9.41 -28.64 -6.50
C SER A 7 9.12 -28.06 -5.10
N ARG A 8 10.16 -27.54 -4.45
CA ARG A 8 10.02 -26.76 -3.22
C ARG A 8 9.33 -25.46 -3.61
N ARG A 9 8.05 -25.32 -3.24
CA ARG A 9 7.25 -24.11 -3.43
C ARG A 9 7.97 -22.95 -2.74
N VAL A 10 8.56 -22.05 -3.52
CA VAL A 10 9.15 -20.79 -3.03
C VAL A 10 8.00 -19.98 -2.43
N LYS A 11 8.04 -19.67 -1.13
CA LYS A 11 7.13 -18.69 -0.54
C LYS A 11 7.58 -17.32 -1.05
N THR A 12 6.85 -16.75 -2.00
CA THR A 12 7.03 -15.36 -2.40
C THR A 12 6.75 -14.50 -1.18
N ILE A 13 7.74 -13.75 -0.69
CA ILE A 13 7.53 -12.77 0.38
C ILE A 13 6.78 -11.61 -0.25
N THR A 14 5.46 -11.55 -0.05
CA THR A 14 4.66 -10.39 -0.40
C THR A 14 4.93 -9.32 0.66
N LYS A 15 5.47 -8.16 0.23
CA LYS A 15 5.63 -7.02 1.12
C LYS A 15 4.30 -6.28 1.22
N ASP A 16 3.95 -5.89 2.44
CA ASP A 16 2.76 -5.11 2.70
C ASP A 16 3.12 -3.62 2.81
N MET A 17 2.22 -2.75 2.32
CA MET A 17 2.38 -1.30 2.39
C MET A 17 1.07 -0.64 2.83
N GLU A 18 1.21 0.44 3.57
CA GLU A 18 0.11 1.34 3.91
C GLU A 18 0.44 2.74 3.42
N ILE A 19 -0.56 3.44 2.91
CA ILE A 19 -0.42 4.81 2.40
C ILE A 19 -1.20 5.72 3.33
N ILE A 20 -0.52 6.69 3.95
CA ILE A 20 -1.14 7.72 4.76
C ILE A 20 -1.04 9.03 3.98
N SER A 21 -2.17 9.68 3.75
CA SER A 21 -2.26 10.99 3.11
C SER A 21 -2.71 12.02 4.13
N VAL A 22 -1.96 13.10 4.25
CA VAL A 22 -2.25 14.21 5.16
C VAL A 22 -2.84 15.34 4.32
N GLY A 23 -4.00 15.86 4.72
CA GLY A 23 -4.57 17.04 4.06
C GLY A 23 -6.07 17.19 4.30
N ASN A 24 -6.44 18.35 4.83
CA ASN A 24 -7.84 18.67 5.14
C ASN A 24 -8.70 18.75 3.87
N GLU A 25 -8.12 19.18 2.74
CA GLU A 25 -8.78 19.22 1.44
C GLU A 25 -9.13 17.83 0.89
N LEU A 26 -8.38 16.80 1.28
CA LEU A 26 -8.65 15.40 0.92
C LEU A 26 -9.79 14.85 1.80
N LEU A 27 -9.81 15.22 3.08
CA LEU A 27 -10.87 14.81 4.01
C LEU A 27 -12.25 15.33 3.61
N ILE A 28 -12.34 16.60 3.22
CA ILE A 28 -13.61 17.23 2.81
C ILE A 28 -13.97 16.93 1.34
N GLY A 29 -13.16 16.14 0.62
CA GLY A 29 -13.40 15.78 -0.78
C GLY A 29 -13.26 16.95 -1.76
N LYS A 30 -12.62 18.05 -1.36
CA LYS A 30 -12.33 19.19 -2.25
C LYS A 30 -11.32 18.81 -3.33
N THR A 31 -10.41 17.91 -3.00
CA THR A 31 -9.37 17.42 -3.91
C THR A 31 -9.36 15.89 -3.92
N LEU A 32 -9.27 15.30 -5.12
CA LEU A 32 -9.13 13.86 -5.27
C LEU A 32 -7.73 13.43 -4.84
N ASN A 33 -7.62 12.35 -4.06
CA ASN A 33 -6.35 11.79 -3.63
C ASN A 33 -5.64 11.01 -4.78
N THR A 34 -5.16 11.75 -5.78
CA THR A 34 -4.42 11.20 -6.93
C THR A 34 -3.05 10.66 -6.54
N ASN A 35 -2.45 11.19 -5.47
CA ASN A 35 -1.16 10.74 -4.95
C ASN A 35 -1.24 9.31 -4.43
N ALA A 36 -2.24 8.99 -3.59
CA ALA A 36 -2.42 7.64 -3.10
C ALA A 36 -2.73 6.65 -4.22
N LYS A 37 -3.51 7.07 -5.23
CA LYS A 37 -3.77 6.26 -6.43
C LYS A 37 -2.46 5.93 -7.16
N TRP A 38 -1.64 6.93 -7.47
CA TRP A 38 -0.38 6.72 -8.17
C TRP A 38 0.58 5.82 -7.38
N LEU A 39 0.73 6.06 -6.07
CA LEU A 39 1.56 5.24 -5.19
C LEU A 39 1.09 3.78 -5.14
N ALA A 40 -0.22 3.55 -5.09
CA ALA A 40 -0.78 2.20 -5.06
C ALA A 40 -0.53 1.44 -6.38
N GLU A 41 -0.65 2.12 -7.52
CA GLU A 41 -0.32 1.55 -8.83
C GLU A 41 1.17 1.18 -8.92
N GLN A 42 2.07 2.05 -8.42
CA GLN A 42 3.50 1.76 -8.38
C GLN A 42 3.83 0.62 -7.41
N ALA A 43 3.25 0.60 -6.21
CA ALA A 43 3.46 -0.48 -5.25
C ALA A 43 3.01 -1.83 -5.82
N THR A 44 1.84 -1.86 -6.46
CA THR A 44 1.29 -3.06 -7.10
C THR A 44 2.19 -3.55 -8.24
N SER A 45 2.74 -2.65 -9.06
CA SER A 45 3.67 -3.02 -10.14
C SER A 45 4.99 -3.63 -9.61
N MET A 46 5.38 -3.25 -8.39
CA MET A 46 6.55 -3.81 -7.68
C MET A 46 6.23 -5.10 -6.91
N GLY A 47 5.01 -5.62 -6.97
CA GLY A 47 4.59 -6.82 -6.24
C GLY A 47 4.36 -6.60 -4.74
N ILE A 48 4.16 -5.34 -4.34
CA ILE A 48 3.82 -4.93 -2.98
C ILE A 48 2.30 -4.84 -2.88
N THR A 49 1.73 -5.41 -1.82
CA THR A 49 0.28 -5.34 -1.56
C THR A 49 -0.02 -4.12 -0.71
N VAL A 50 -0.77 -3.16 -1.25
CA VAL A 50 -1.30 -2.03 -0.46
C VAL A 50 -2.47 -2.52 0.37
N LYS A 51 -2.31 -2.56 1.69
CA LYS A 51 -3.34 -3.03 2.63
C LYS A 51 -4.35 -1.96 2.99
N ARG A 52 -3.89 -0.71 3.09
CA ARG A 52 -4.70 0.40 3.58
C ARG A 52 -4.25 1.71 2.97
N VAL A 53 -5.22 2.57 2.68
CA VAL A 53 -5.02 3.98 2.35
C VAL A 53 -5.84 4.78 3.36
N THR A 54 -5.17 5.57 4.19
CA THR A 54 -5.79 6.41 5.21
C THR A 54 -5.58 7.88 4.85
N VAL A 55 -6.62 8.68 4.99
CA VAL A 55 -6.51 10.14 4.91
C VAL A 55 -6.71 10.68 6.32
N ILE A 56 -5.79 11.52 6.78
CA ILE A 56 -5.83 12.15 8.10
C ILE A 56 -5.75 13.68 7.96
N ALA A 57 -6.13 14.36 9.05
CA ALA A 57 -6.06 15.81 9.12
C ALA A 57 -4.60 16.27 9.15
N ASP A 58 -4.37 17.53 8.74
CA ASP A 58 -3.07 18.18 8.88
C ASP A 58 -2.85 18.64 10.33
N ASP A 59 -2.83 17.68 11.25
CA ASP A 59 -2.61 17.87 12.68
C ASP A 59 -1.53 16.90 13.18
N VAL A 60 -0.62 17.42 14.00
CA VAL A 60 0.54 16.65 14.49
C VAL A 60 0.13 15.50 15.41
N GLN A 61 -0.97 15.65 16.15
CA GLN A 61 -1.48 14.59 17.02
C GLN A 61 -2.05 13.44 16.18
N GLU A 62 -2.82 13.76 15.14
CA GLU A 62 -3.36 12.77 14.20
C GLU A 62 -2.27 12.04 13.40
N ILE A 63 -1.16 12.70 13.10
CA ILE A 63 -0.01 12.06 12.42
C ILE A 63 0.76 11.12 13.36
N ALA A 64 0.74 11.38 14.66
CA ALA A 64 1.50 10.64 15.67
C ALA A 64 0.75 9.44 16.28
N ASP A 65 -0.57 9.37 16.09
CA ASP A 65 -1.43 8.25 16.50
C ASP A 65 -1.22 6.99 15.62
#